data_AF-A0A9E2ZY58-F1
#
_entry.id   AF-A0A9E2ZY58-F1
#
_cell.length_a   1.000
_cell.length_b   1.000
_cell.length_c   1.000
_cell.angle_alpha   90.00
_cell.angle_beta   90.00
_cell.angle_gamma   90.00
#
_symmetry.space_group_name_H-M   'P 1'
#
loop_
_entity.id
_entity.type
_entity.pdbx_description
1 polymer ?
#
loop_
_entity_poly.entity_id
_entity_poly.type
_entity_poly.pdbx_seq_one_letter_code
_entity_poly.pdbx_strand_id
1 'polypeptide(L)' 'MGDLSASSQSSSLRALHAFARRHGIEDEVVVAVFEREFKRLDDRARVHRYVPLLAEKHTREVLIAIPRPG' A
#
# COMPACT_ATOMS: atom_id res chain seq x y z
N MET A 1 11.36 20.64 1.37
CA MET A 1 11.74 19.22 1.50
C MET A 1 10.46 18.41 1.61
N GLY A 2 9.78 18.12 0.49
CA GLY A 2 8.40 17.60 0.50
C GLY A 2 8.00 16.65 -0.64
N ASP A 3 8.91 16.28 -1.55
CA ASP A 3 8.54 15.57 -2.79
C ASP A 3 8.79 14.06 -2.79
N LEU A 4 9.68 13.56 -1.93
CA LEU A 4 10.06 12.15 -1.94
C LEU A 4 8.93 11.23 -1.42
N SER A 5 8.12 11.72 -0.47
CA SER A 5 7.03 10.92 0.11
C SER A 5 5.89 10.70 -0.90
N ALA A 6 5.45 11.77 -1.58
CA ALA A 6 4.42 11.69 -2.61
C ALA A 6 4.87 10.86 -3.82
N SER A 7 6.12 11.05 -4.26
CA SER A 7 6.68 10.26 -5.36
C SER A 7 6.76 8.77 -5.00
N SER A 8 7.26 8.42 -3.81
CA SER A 8 7.31 7.03 -3.35
C SER A 8 5.92 6.40 -3.13
N GLN A 9 4.94 7.14 -2.62
CA GLN A 9 3.56 6.66 -2.55
C GLN A 9 2.99 6.35 -3.94
N SER A 10 3.25 7.21 -4.93
CA SER A 10 2.80 7.02 -6.30
C SER A 10 3.43 5.78 -6.97
N SER A 11 4.67 5.42 -6.64
CA SER A 11 5.31 4.21 -7.15
C SER A 11 4.76 2.96 -6.48
N SER A 12 4.54 3.00 -5.15
CA SER A 12 4.00 1.85 -4.41
C SER A 12 2.57 1.52 -4.82
N LEU A 13 1.70 2.53 -4.99
CA LEU A 13 0.35 2.32 -5.48
C LEU A 13 0.34 1.69 -6.88
N ARG A 14 1.19 2.15 -7.80
CA ARG A 14 1.31 1.53 -9.14
C ARG A 14 1.70 0.06 -9.09
N ALA A 15 2.64 -0.31 -8.21
CA ALA A 15 3.04 -1.69 -8.01
C ALA A 15 1.91 -2.53 -7.41
N LEU A 16 1.14 -1.98 -6.46
CA LEU A 16 0.01 -2.64 -5.83
C LEU A 16 -1.17 -2.83 -6.79
N HIS A 17 -1.51 -1.85 -7.63
CA HIS A 17 -2.53 -2.01 -8.66
C HIS A 17 -2.15 -3.12 -9.66
N ALA A 18 -0.88 -3.14 -10.10
CA ALA A 18 -0.40 -4.20 -10.97
C ALA A 18 -0.49 -5.60 -10.33
N PHE A 19 -0.25 -5.68 -9.01
CA PHE A 19 -0.41 -6.89 -8.22
C PHE A 19 -1.89 -7.29 -8.10
N ALA A 20 -2.75 -6.38 -7.63
CA ALA A 20 -4.16 -6.60 -7.36
C ALA A 20 -4.96 -7.06 -8.60
N ARG A 21 -4.66 -6.49 -9.77
CA ARG A 21 -5.27 -6.93 -11.04
C ARG A 21 -5.01 -8.40 -11.36
N ARG A 22 -3.84 -8.94 -11.02
CA ARG A 22 -3.52 -10.38 -11.21
C ARG A 22 -4.32 -11.27 -10.26
N HIS A 23 -4.85 -10.70 -9.19
CA HIS A 23 -5.62 -11.39 -8.16
C HIS A 23 -7.12 -11.09 -8.21
N GLY A 24 -7.60 -10.32 -9.19
CA GLY A 24 -9.02 -9.94 -9.31
C GLY A 24 -9.49 -9.06 -8.16
N ILE A 25 -8.61 -8.23 -7.61
CA ILE A 25 -8.93 -7.33 -6.50
C ILE A 25 -9.20 -5.93 -7.08
N GLU A 26 -10.31 -5.32 -6.66
CA GLU A 26 -10.73 -3.98 -7.07
C GLU A 26 -9.73 -2.90 -6.62
N ASP A 27 -9.50 -1.92 -7.50
CA ASP A 27 -8.53 -0.84 -7.28
C ASP A 27 -8.86 0.00 -6.03
N GLU A 28 -10.15 0.19 -5.71
CA GLU A 28 -10.58 0.90 -4.50
C GLU A 28 -10.15 0.18 -3.21
N VAL A 29 -10.18 -1.16 -3.20
CA VAL A 29 -9.72 -1.97 -2.07
C VAL A 29 -8.22 -1.81 -1.88
N VAL A 30 -7.46 -1.73 -2.97
CA VAL A 30 -6.01 -1.51 -2.93
C VAL A 30 -5.68 -0.17 -2.27
N VAL A 31 -6.32 0.91 -2.72
CA VAL A 31 -6.09 2.26 -2.20
C VAL A 31 -6.46 2.31 -0.72
N ALA A 32 -7.64 1.82 -0.34
CA ALA A 32 -8.11 1.84 1.04
C ALA A 32 -7.18 1.06 1.99
N VAL A 33 -6.71 -0.12 1.57
CA VAL A 33 -5.76 -0.91 2.37
C VAL A 33 -4.41 -0.21 2.47
N PHE A 34 -3.89 0.33 1.37
CA PHE A 34 -2.61 1.06 1.37
C PHE A 34 -2.64 2.28 2.27
N GLU A 35 -3.66 3.13 2.18
CA GLU A 35 -3.81 4.31 3.03
C GLU A 35 -3.89 3.94 4.51
N ARG A 36 -4.63 2.87 4.84
CA ARG A 36 -4.73 2.35 6.20
C ARG A 36 -3.36 1.91 6.73
N GLU A 37 -2.62 1.11 5.97
CA GLU A 37 -1.30 0.62 6.39
C GLU A 37 -0.27 1.75 6.45
N PHE A 38 -0.31 2.68 5.49
CA PHE A 38 0.54 3.86 5.48
C PHE A 38 0.33 4.70 6.74
N LYS A 39 -0.92 5.07 7.05
CA LYS A 39 -1.25 5.85 8.24
C LYS A 39 -0.82 5.15 9.53
N ARG A 40 -1.12 3.85 9.66
CA ARG A 40 -0.73 3.04 10.82
C ARG A 40 0.79 3.04 11.07
N LEU A 41 1.58 3.02 9.99
CA LEU A 41 3.04 3.04 10.05
C LEU A 41 3.59 4.44 10.28
N ASP A 42 3.02 5.45 9.63
CA ASP A 42 3.43 6.85 9.76
C ASP A 42 3.24 7.37 11.20
N ASP A 43 2.09 7.07 11.81
CA ASP A 43 1.77 7.44 13.20
C ASP A 43 2.80 6.92 14.23
N ARG A 44 3.55 5.86 13.88
CA ARG A 44 4.53 5.20 14.75
C ARG A 44 5.96 5.33 14.25
N ALA A 45 6.17 5.98 13.11
CA ALA A 45 7.47 6.01 12.46
C ALA A 45 8.40 7.01 13.16
N ARG A 46 9.56 6.54 13.62
CA ARG A 46 10.69 7.41 13.95
C ARG A 46 11.50 7.79 12.70
N VAL A 47 11.30 7.06 11.60
CA VAL A 47 12.02 7.22 10.33
C VAL A 47 11.04 7.10 9.16
N HIS A 48 10.55 8.25 8.68
CA HIS A 48 9.47 8.29 7.67
C HIS A 48 9.88 7.79 6.28
N ARG A 49 11.17 7.78 5.93
CA ARG A 49 11.63 7.39 4.58
C ARG A 49 11.28 5.96 4.16
N TYR A 50 11.03 5.07 5.14
CA TYR A 50 10.71 3.66 4.89
C TYR A 50 9.22 3.35 4.95
N VAL A 51 8.40 4.31 5.37
CA VAL A 51 6.95 4.12 5.53
C VAL A 51 6.29 3.68 4.22
N PRO A 52 6.56 4.29 3.04
CA PRO A 52 5.95 3.83 1.79
C PRO A 52 6.27 2.37 1.45
N LEU A 53 7.54 1.95 1.64
CA LEU A 53 7.99 0.59 1.34
C LEU A 53 7.35 -0.45 2.28
N LEU A 54 7.29 -0.13 3.57
CA LEU A 54 6.65 -1.00 4.57
C LEU A 54 5.14 -1.07 4.34
N ALA A 55 4.50 0.06 4.03
CA ALA A 55 3.08 0.12 3.70
C ALA A 55 2.77 -0.73 2.47
N GLU A 56 3.59 -0.67 1.43
CA GLU A 56 3.44 -1.52 0.25
C GLU A 56 3.51 -3.01 0.60
N LYS A 57 4.54 -3.42 1.36
CA LYS A 57 4.71 -4.82 1.77
C LYS A 57 3.49 -5.32 2.56
N HIS A 58 3.08 -4.57 3.58
CA HIS A 58 1.94 -4.92 4.42
C HIS A 58 0.64 -4.95 3.61
N THR A 59 0.47 -4.04 2.67
CA THR A 59 -0.71 -4.04 1.79
C THR A 59 -0.78 -5.32 0.98
N ARG A 60 0.32 -5.78 0.37
CA ARG A 60 0.33 -7.06 -0.36
C ARG A 60 -0.07 -8.24 0.53
N GLU A 61 0.46 -8.30 1.75
CA GLU A 61 0.14 -9.34 2.74
C GLU A 61 -1.35 -9.34 3.12
N VAL A 62 -1.95 -8.16 3.27
CA VAL A 62 -3.39 -8.05 3.53
C VAL A 62 -4.19 -8.47 2.31
N LEU A 63 -3.84 -7.99 1.12
CA LEU A 63 -4.58 -8.26 -0.11
C LEU A 63 -4.62 -9.76 -0.46
N ILE A 64 -3.56 -10.53 -0.20
CA ILE A 64 -3.58 -11.99 -0.40
C ILE A 64 -4.43 -12.74 0.63
N ALA A 65 -4.66 -12.15 1.80
CA ALA A 65 -5.45 -12.73 2.87
C ALA A 65 -6.96 -12.46 2.70
N ILE A 66 -7.36 -11.57 1.79
CA ILE A 66 -8.77 -11.32 1.48
C ILE A 66 -9.34 -12.57 0.81
N PRO A 67 -10.36 -13.22 1.41
CA PRO A 67 -11.03 -14.36 0.79
C PRO A 67 -11.62 -13.94 -0.56
N ARG A 68 -11.34 -14.71 -1.61
CA ARG A 68 -11.92 -14.44 -2.92
C ARG A 68 -13.40 -14.81 -2.89
N PRO A 69 -14.32 -13.96 -3.37
CA PRO A 69 -15.67 -14.42 -3.66
C PRO A 69 -15.55 -15.48 -4.77
N GLY A 70 -15.97 -16.71 -4.45
CA GLY A 70 -16.12 -17.81 -5.40
C GLY A 70 -17.47 -17.74 -6.11
#